data_AF-A2BMK3-F1
#
_entry.id   AF-A2BMK3-F1
#
_cell.length_a   1.000
_cell.length_b   1.000
_cell.length_c   1.000
_cell.angle_alpha   90.00
_cell.angle_beta   90.00
_cell.angle_gamma   90.00
#
_symmetry.space_group_name_H-M   'P 1'
#
loop_
_entity.id
_entity.type
_entity.pdbx_description
1 polymer ?
#
loop_
_entity_poly.entity_id
_entity_poly.type
_entity_poly.pdbx_seq_one_letter_code
_entity_poly.pdbx_strand_id
1 'polypeptide(L)'
;MQLARYVAAMVLLEFIVGHVVLAGVVEGLLARDFYRLVVVFREPLDGDAWSVYVAFSGPGAGVNCSGQLRPNLYYLQTKTISRGLVVAPLYYVLSSICPRVLSELQLLAGSRGDELLVVELEAPQGYSVRSGMDWRGFGKAGGPYTLPLSAFVRYYVFDGVVVAGEEYRVVDDSALNLTVVALQASKETVEYTVESLVAVRDAVAEWLGPSPRSPVVLVVAGPGEHQYLPPGTAHSMGGVVYVKLGVVENLPWLVHTVAHEALHGWFNHGMLYGDFSFQEAAAEFLAVKALHDQRPSLYELAASYLEYMLAVDEQYAVWMRVNAALWHAGLRACGEDLYMYAVRELYNRVITDGFSGPVSLLDVASLMVEKASTQCREALEAMIGWVLLAPRSGTSEWPYIDTGSYNAGAGTSAIDSLGTHVEPVVPYNATLPGMEQSEAGSGESGAAQSQTGARALHPAGQPEPTPGACGGSGSPTYWLVVGFVAGLGVASLAWIAARRRRGRS
;
A
#
# COMPACT_ATOMS: atom_id res chain seq x y z
N MET A 1 51.68 28.83 17.03
CA MET A 1 51.64 28.96 15.56
C MET A 1 51.67 27.62 14.81
N GLN A 2 52.39 26.58 15.26
CA GLN A 2 52.46 25.30 14.53
C GLN A 2 51.12 24.53 14.49
N LEU A 3 50.34 24.53 15.58
CA LEU A 3 49.04 23.84 15.64
C LEU A 3 48.00 24.36 14.63
N ALA A 4 47.96 25.67 14.40
CA ALA A 4 47.04 26.28 13.43
C ALA A 4 47.36 25.89 11.98
N ARG A 5 48.64 25.63 11.66
CA ARG A 5 49.06 25.17 10.33
C ARG A 5 48.69 23.69 10.11
N TYR A 6 48.72 22.87 11.15
CA TYR A 6 48.27 21.47 11.07
C TYR A 6 46.74 21.36 10.91
N VAL A 7 45.97 22.19 11.63
CA VAL A 7 44.50 22.22 11.48
C VAL A 7 44.10 22.71 10.09
N ALA A 8 44.74 23.75 9.57
CA ALA A 8 44.47 24.24 8.21
C ALA A 8 44.84 23.19 7.13
N ALA A 9 45.94 22.46 7.31
CA ALA A 9 46.35 21.40 6.39
C ALA A 9 45.39 20.19 6.44
N MET A 10 44.87 19.80 7.62
CA MET A 10 43.87 18.74 7.73
C MET A 10 42.52 19.13 7.13
N VAL A 11 42.05 20.36 7.36
CA VAL A 11 40.80 20.85 6.75
C VAL A 11 40.93 20.93 5.23
N LEU A 12 42.08 21.35 4.71
CA LEU A 12 42.33 21.37 3.27
C LEU A 12 42.42 19.96 2.69
N LEU A 13 43.02 19.00 3.42
CA LEU A 13 43.11 17.60 2.98
C LEU A 13 41.72 16.92 3.02
N GLU A 14 40.89 17.17 4.03
CA GLU A 14 39.50 16.69 4.08
C GLU A 14 38.65 17.32 2.98
N PHE A 15 38.87 18.60 2.65
CA PHE A 15 38.16 19.28 1.57
C PHE A 15 38.57 18.75 0.18
N ILE A 16 39.87 18.48 -0.03
CA ILE A 16 40.40 17.91 -1.28
C ILE A 16 40.01 16.44 -1.41
N VAL A 17 40.12 15.63 -0.36
CA VAL A 17 39.68 14.22 -0.39
C VAL A 17 38.16 14.15 -0.54
N GLY A 18 37.40 15.03 0.11
CA GLY A 18 35.95 15.16 -0.07
C GLY A 18 35.56 15.51 -1.51
N HIS A 19 36.26 16.44 -2.16
CA HIS A 19 35.99 16.82 -3.55
C HIS A 19 36.51 15.81 -4.58
N VAL A 20 37.63 15.12 -4.33
CA VAL A 20 38.16 14.08 -5.23
C VAL A 20 37.35 12.80 -5.12
N VAL A 21 36.84 12.46 -3.93
CA VAL A 21 35.88 11.37 -3.74
C VAL A 21 34.52 11.72 -4.34
N LEU A 22 34.03 12.96 -4.19
CA LEU A 22 32.82 13.41 -4.90
C LEU A 22 33.01 13.40 -6.42
N ALA A 23 34.15 13.89 -6.93
CA ALA A 23 34.44 13.91 -8.36
C ALA A 23 34.63 12.50 -8.93
N GLY A 24 35.26 11.58 -8.19
CA GLY A 24 35.40 10.17 -8.58
C GLY A 24 34.10 9.36 -8.44
N VAL A 25 33.21 9.72 -7.53
CA VAL A 25 31.85 9.16 -7.43
C VAL A 25 30.95 9.74 -8.52
N VAL A 26 31.11 11.02 -8.88
CA VAL A 26 30.39 11.67 -9.98
C VAL A 26 30.90 11.18 -11.34
N GLU A 27 32.21 11.01 -11.55
CA GLU A 27 32.76 10.36 -12.76
C GLU A 27 32.42 8.87 -12.82
N GLY A 28 32.39 8.16 -11.68
CA GLY A 28 31.95 6.76 -11.58
C GLY A 28 30.45 6.57 -11.80
N LEU A 29 29.63 7.59 -11.51
CA LEU A 29 28.21 7.65 -11.88
C LEU A 29 28.04 8.04 -13.35
N LEU A 30 28.84 8.97 -13.89
CA LEU A 30 28.76 9.38 -15.30
C LEU A 30 29.31 8.31 -16.28
N ALA A 31 30.08 7.33 -15.81
CA ALA A 31 30.58 6.21 -16.59
C ALA A 31 29.73 4.92 -16.49
N ARG A 32 28.64 4.93 -15.71
CA ARG A 32 27.68 3.82 -15.70
C ARG A 32 26.61 4.10 -16.74
N ASP A 33 26.49 3.20 -17.71
CA ASP A 33 25.31 3.21 -18.56
C ASP A 33 24.09 2.91 -17.69
N PHE A 34 23.15 3.86 -17.61
CA PHE A 34 21.89 3.67 -16.88
C PHE A 34 20.75 3.40 -17.84
N TYR A 35 19.76 2.67 -17.36
CA TYR A 35 18.46 2.65 -18.01
C TYR A 35 17.67 3.88 -17.61
N ARG A 36 16.86 4.40 -18.53
CA ARG A 36 15.98 5.53 -18.31
C ARG A 36 14.59 5.23 -18.84
N LEU A 37 13.57 5.46 -18.03
CA LEU A 37 12.16 5.43 -18.38
C LEU A 37 11.60 6.85 -18.24
N VAL A 38 11.18 7.46 -19.34
CA VAL A 38 10.55 8.78 -19.37
C VAL A 38 9.08 8.62 -19.73
N VAL A 39 8.18 9.16 -18.92
CA VAL A 39 6.74 9.23 -19.19
C VAL A 39 6.31 10.69 -19.19
N VAL A 40 5.90 11.19 -20.35
CA VAL A 40 5.51 12.59 -20.56
C VAL A 40 4.03 12.67 -20.85
N PHE A 41 3.27 13.26 -19.93
CA PHE A 41 1.90 13.72 -20.18
C PHE A 41 2.01 15.05 -20.92
N ARG A 42 1.51 15.11 -22.16
CA ARG A 42 1.73 16.28 -23.04
C ARG A 42 0.60 17.29 -22.94
N GLU A 43 -0.63 16.83 -23.05
CA GLU A 43 -1.81 17.67 -22.99
C GLU A 43 -3.07 16.82 -22.78
N PRO A 44 -4.09 17.36 -22.08
CA PRO A 44 -5.43 16.79 -22.11
C PRO A 44 -6.07 16.98 -23.49
N LEU A 45 -6.82 15.98 -23.92
CA LEU A 45 -7.56 15.94 -25.18
C LEU A 45 -9.07 15.97 -24.88
N ASP A 46 -9.87 16.10 -25.94
CA ASP A 46 -11.33 15.99 -25.83
C ASP A 46 -11.75 14.59 -25.36
N GLY A 47 -12.85 14.52 -24.59
CA GLY A 47 -13.43 13.25 -24.14
C GLY A 47 -12.65 12.54 -23.04
N ASP A 48 -12.15 13.29 -22.05
CA ASP A 48 -11.43 12.77 -20.87
C ASP A 48 -10.15 11.97 -21.21
N ALA A 49 -9.53 12.24 -22.36
CA ALA A 49 -8.30 11.56 -22.79
C ALA A 49 -7.06 12.43 -22.59
N TRP A 50 -5.87 11.81 -22.59
CA TRP A 50 -4.58 12.49 -22.49
C TRP A 50 -3.61 12.01 -23.56
N SER A 51 -2.89 12.95 -24.18
CA SER A 51 -1.75 12.64 -25.06
C SER A 51 -0.54 12.30 -24.19
N VAL A 52 0.00 11.09 -24.34
CA VAL A 52 1.10 10.58 -23.52
C VAL A 52 2.21 10.03 -24.41
N TYR A 53 3.46 10.31 -24.04
CA TYR A 53 4.65 9.76 -24.63
C TYR A 53 5.43 8.94 -23.60
N VAL A 54 5.92 7.78 -24.02
CA VAL A 54 6.76 6.92 -23.19
C VAL A 54 8.04 6.62 -23.96
N ALA A 55 9.18 6.78 -23.31
CA ALA A 55 10.48 6.38 -23.83
C ALA A 55 11.23 5.52 -22.80
N PHE A 56 11.83 4.44 -23.29
CA PHE A 56 12.76 3.61 -22.53
C PHE A 56 14.07 3.51 -23.29
N SER A 57 15.19 3.80 -22.63
CA SER A 57 16.51 3.82 -23.25
C SER A 57 17.58 3.32 -22.29
N GLY A 58 18.63 2.69 -22.82
CA GLY A 58 19.81 2.26 -22.08
C GLY A 58 20.68 1.32 -22.92
N PRO A 59 21.66 0.63 -22.33
CA PRO A 59 22.50 -0.34 -23.03
C PRO A 59 21.69 -1.36 -23.84
N GLY A 60 21.79 -1.27 -25.16
CA GLY A 60 21.12 -2.20 -26.08
C GLY A 60 19.58 -2.15 -26.02
N ALA A 61 18.99 -1.14 -25.38
CA ALA A 61 17.55 -0.98 -25.25
C ALA A 61 17.11 0.40 -25.77
N GLY A 62 16.00 0.42 -26.52
CA GLY A 62 15.52 1.63 -27.17
C GLY A 62 14.10 1.45 -27.69
N VAL A 63 13.13 1.93 -26.92
CA VAL A 63 11.72 1.92 -27.28
C VAL A 63 11.13 3.28 -27.02
N ASN A 64 10.30 3.75 -27.94
CA ASN A 64 9.46 4.91 -27.70
C ASN A 64 8.09 4.69 -28.33
N CYS A 65 7.06 5.21 -27.67
CA CYS A 65 5.69 5.20 -28.16
C CYS A 65 5.02 6.52 -27.81
N SER A 66 4.07 6.94 -28.64
CA SER A 66 3.09 7.98 -28.28
C SER A 66 1.71 7.37 -28.42
N GLY A 67 0.80 7.76 -27.54
CA GLY A 67 -0.57 7.24 -27.55
C GLY A 67 -1.53 8.14 -26.78
N GLN A 68 -2.76 7.68 -26.66
CA GLN A 68 -3.79 8.35 -25.88
C GLN A 68 -4.13 7.49 -24.66
N LEU A 69 -3.97 8.08 -23.47
CA LEU A 69 -4.45 7.48 -22.23
C LEU A 69 -5.92 7.86 -22.08
N ARG A 70 -6.78 6.86 -21.91
CA ARG A 70 -8.23 7.05 -21.82
C ARG A 70 -8.79 6.40 -20.56
N PRO A 71 -9.96 6.84 -20.06
CA PRO A 71 -10.74 6.07 -19.13
C PRO A 71 -11.00 4.68 -19.73
N ASN A 72 -10.96 3.66 -18.89
CA ASN A 72 -11.32 2.31 -19.32
C ASN A 72 -12.44 1.81 -18.41
N LEU A 73 -13.59 1.58 -19.04
CA LEU A 73 -14.87 1.25 -18.43
C LEU A 73 -14.82 -0.04 -17.58
N TYR A 74 -13.87 -0.93 -17.84
CA TYR A 74 -13.72 -2.20 -17.11
C TYR A 74 -12.91 -2.07 -15.81
N TYR A 75 -12.28 -0.93 -15.56
CA TYR A 75 -11.40 -0.68 -14.41
C TYR A 75 -11.68 0.69 -13.79
N LEU A 76 -12.93 1.15 -13.87
CA LEU A 76 -13.32 2.49 -13.44
C LEU A 76 -13.05 2.73 -11.95
N GLN A 77 -13.12 1.68 -11.13
CA GLN A 77 -12.95 1.77 -9.68
C GLN A 77 -11.50 2.04 -9.24
N THR A 78 -10.49 1.91 -10.12
CA THR A 78 -9.08 2.02 -9.72
C THR A 78 -8.31 3.12 -10.45
N LYS A 79 -9.02 4.01 -11.17
CA LYS A 79 -8.41 5.14 -11.86
C LYS A 79 -9.39 6.26 -12.17
N THR A 80 -8.83 7.46 -12.23
CA THR A 80 -9.49 8.71 -12.59
C THR A 80 -8.70 9.35 -13.73
N ILE A 81 -9.32 9.58 -14.88
CA ILE A 81 -8.66 10.28 -16.00
C ILE A 81 -9.63 11.32 -16.53
N SER A 82 -9.35 12.59 -16.25
CA SER A 82 -10.10 13.74 -16.73
C SER A 82 -9.12 14.81 -17.22
N ARG A 83 -9.65 15.92 -17.75
CA ARG A 83 -8.81 17.08 -18.11
C ARG A 83 -8.00 17.66 -16.95
N GLY A 84 -8.57 17.67 -15.75
CA GLY A 84 -7.97 18.30 -14.56
C GLY A 84 -7.11 17.35 -13.74
N LEU A 85 -7.38 16.04 -13.82
CA LEU A 85 -6.75 15.05 -12.96
C LEU A 85 -6.53 13.72 -13.69
N VAL A 86 -5.32 13.20 -13.61
CA VAL A 86 -5.00 11.80 -13.87
C VAL A 86 -4.57 11.17 -12.55
N VAL A 87 -5.19 10.08 -12.16
CA VAL A 87 -4.76 9.17 -11.10
C VAL A 87 -4.89 7.77 -11.65
N ALA A 88 -3.76 7.10 -11.91
CA ALA A 88 -3.78 5.77 -12.52
C ALA A 88 -2.55 4.95 -12.11
N PRO A 89 -2.64 3.60 -12.12
CA PRO A 89 -1.47 2.74 -12.01
C PRO A 89 -0.47 3.02 -13.13
N LEU A 90 0.82 3.08 -12.81
CA LEU A 90 1.91 3.23 -13.77
C LEU A 90 1.91 2.07 -14.78
N TYR A 91 1.63 0.84 -14.32
CA TYR A 91 1.38 -0.29 -15.21
C TYR A 91 0.33 0.03 -16.28
N TYR A 92 -0.79 0.65 -15.91
CA TYR A 92 -1.86 0.97 -16.85
C TYR A 92 -1.42 2.01 -17.88
N VAL A 93 -0.64 3.02 -17.46
CA VAL A 93 -0.06 4.01 -18.38
C VAL A 93 0.88 3.32 -19.38
N LEU A 94 1.80 2.49 -18.89
CA LEU A 94 2.76 1.79 -19.73
C LEU A 94 2.09 0.76 -20.65
N SER A 95 1.13 -0.02 -20.15
CA SER A 95 0.43 -1.04 -20.93
C SER A 95 -0.44 -0.45 -22.03
N SER A 96 -1.03 0.73 -21.77
CA SER A 96 -1.93 1.40 -22.74
C SER A 96 -1.16 2.15 -23.81
N ILE A 97 -0.02 2.75 -23.46
CA ILE A 97 0.73 3.63 -24.37
C ILE A 97 1.88 2.88 -25.06
N CYS A 98 2.60 2.04 -24.33
CA CYS A 98 3.82 1.40 -24.82
C CYS A 98 4.05 0.01 -24.20
N PRO A 99 3.16 -0.97 -24.43
CA PRO A 99 3.27 -2.29 -23.79
C PRO A 99 4.59 -3.02 -24.08
N ARG A 100 5.29 -2.69 -25.18
CA ARG A 100 6.63 -3.19 -25.48
C ARG A 100 7.66 -2.82 -24.40
N VAL A 101 7.56 -1.65 -23.77
CA VAL A 101 8.44 -1.23 -22.66
C VAL A 101 8.29 -2.17 -21.47
N LEU A 102 7.09 -2.67 -21.19
CA LEU A 102 6.88 -3.63 -20.11
C LEU A 102 7.63 -4.93 -20.34
N SER A 103 7.53 -5.48 -21.55
CA SER A 103 8.25 -6.71 -21.92
C SER A 103 9.76 -6.53 -21.84
N GLU A 104 10.29 -5.38 -22.30
CA GLU A 104 11.73 -5.11 -22.22
C GLU A 104 12.21 -4.92 -20.78
N LEU A 105 11.48 -4.16 -19.95
CA LEU A 105 11.80 -3.99 -18.53
C LEU A 105 11.80 -5.33 -17.79
N GLN A 106 10.81 -6.19 -18.03
CA GLN A 106 10.72 -7.51 -17.41
C GLN A 106 11.90 -8.42 -17.81
N LEU A 107 12.27 -8.43 -19.09
CA LEU A 107 13.39 -9.22 -19.60
C LEU A 107 14.73 -8.73 -19.04
N LEU A 108 14.92 -7.41 -18.99
CA LEU A 108 16.13 -6.80 -18.45
C LEU A 108 16.22 -7.00 -16.93
N ALA A 109 15.13 -6.87 -16.18
CA ALA A 109 15.14 -7.13 -14.75
C ALA A 109 15.57 -8.57 -14.40
N GLY A 110 15.24 -9.55 -15.26
CA GLY A 110 15.67 -10.94 -15.07
C GLY A 110 17.16 -11.21 -15.33
N SER A 111 17.82 -10.38 -16.14
CA SER A 111 19.23 -10.57 -16.54
C SER A 111 20.20 -9.53 -15.96
N ARG A 112 19.69 -8.35 -15.61
CA ARG A 112 20.41 -7.14 -15.21
C ARG A 112 19.70 -6.43 -14.05
N GLY A 113 19.06 -7.20 -13.17
CA GLY A 113 18.20 -6.67 -12.11
C GLY A 113 18.84 -5.64 -11.18
N ASP A 114 20.16 -5.72 -10.97
CA ASP A 114 20.91 -4.79 -10.12
C ASP A 114 21.35 -3.50 -10.83
N GLU A 115 21.19 -3.41 -12.15
CA GLU A 115 21.44 -2.18 -12.89
C GLU A 115 20.37 -1.12 -12.54
N LEU A 116 20.78 0.14 -12.52
CA LEU A 116 19.92 1.24 -12.09
C LEU A 116 19.02 1.71 -13.25
N LEU A 117 17.77 1.96 -12.90
CA LEU A 117 16.76 2.63 -13.70
C LEU A 117 16.52 4.02 -13.13
N VAL A 118 16.54 5.04 -14.00
CA VAL A 118 16.05 6.38 -13.71
C VAL A 118 14.65 6.53 -14.30
N VAL A 119 13.66 6.81 -13.46
CA VAL A 119 12.28 7.06 -13.87
C VAL A 119 11.98 8.56 -13.79
N GLU A 120 11.57 9.13 -14.91
CA GLU A 120 11.24 10.54 -15.07
C GLU A 120 9.77 10.65 -15.48
N LEU A 121 8.99 11.41 -14.70
CA LEU A 121 7.60 11.71 -15.01
C LEU A 121 7.51 13.21 -15.30
N GLU A 122 6.87 13.57 -16.40
CA GLU A 122 6.74 14.95 -16.85
C GLU A 122 5.27 15.28 -17.13
N ALA A 123 4.88 16.51 -16.80
CA ALA A 123 3.57 17.08 -17.05
C ALA A 123 3.72 18.45 -17.74
N PRO A 124 2.71 18.93 -18.48
CA PRO A 124 2.83 20.21 -19.17
C PRO A 124 2.77 21.38 -18.19
N GLN A 125 3.07 22.58 -18.68
CA GLN A 125 2.91 23.81 -17.89
C GLN A 125 1.48 23.92 -17.35
N GLY A 126 1.36 24.32 -16.08
CA GLY A 126 0.07 24.36 -15.36
C GLY A 126 -0.35 23.03 -14.76
N TYR A 127 0.48 21.99 -14.86
CA TYR A 127 0.22 20.71 -14.21
C TYR A 127 1.39 20.29 -13.31
N SER A 128 1.05 19.60 -12.23
CA SER A 128 2.00 18.94 -11.34
C SER A 128 1.94 17.44 -11.53
N VAL A 129 3.08 16.77 -11.43
CA VAL A 129 3.16 15.29 -11.44
C VAL A 129 3.68 14.76 -10.12
N ARG A 130 3.06 13.70 -9.62
CA ARG A 130 3.41 12.99 -8.39
C ARG A 130 3.30 11.49 -8.63
N SER A 131 3.91 10.70 -7.76
CA SER A 131 3.92 9.25 -7.89
C SER A 131 3.89 8.55 -6.54
N GLY A 132 3.41 7.31 -6.54
CA GLY A 132 3.65 6.39 -5.43
C GLY A 132 5.14 6.22 -5.12
N MET A 133 6.08 6.58 -6.01
CA MET A 133 7.52 6.58 -5.74
C MET A 133 8.02 7.80 -4.94
N ASP A 134 7.17 8.81 -4.70
CA ASP A 134 7.53 10.02 -3.95
C ASP A 134 7.98 9.71 -2.53
N TRP A 135 8.90 10.53 -2.00
CA TRP A 135 9.42 10.43 -0.63
C TRP A 135 10.11 9.11 -0.28
N ARG A 136 10.23 8.21 -1.25
CA ARG A 136 11.02 6.99 -1.12
C ARG A 136 12.46 7.37 -1.37
N GLY A 137 13.42 6.66 -0.76
CA GLY A 137 14.86 6.92 -0.93
C GLY A 137 15.38 6.86 -2.39
N PHE A 138 14.48 6.72 -3.37
CA PHE A 138 14.69 6.79 -4.80
C PHE A 138 14.68 8.23 -5.35
N GLY A 139 14.03 9.18 -4.67
CA GLY A 139 13.94 10.57 -5.15
C GLY A 139 13.08 11.48 -4.27
N LYS A 140 13.13 12.79 -4.52
CA LYS A 140 12.20 13.75 -3.92
C LYS A 140 10.81 13.64 -4.56
N ALA A 141 9.81 14.30 -3.98
CA ALA A 141 8.49 14.43 -4.61
C ALA A 141 8.59 14.99 -6.05
N GLY A 142 7.92 14.33 -6.99
CA GLY A 142 7.93 14.66 -8.42
C GLY A 142 9.16 14.13 -9.19
N GLY A 143 10.09 13.44 -8.52
CA GLY A 143 11.24 12.79 -9.15
C GLY A 143 12.38 13.74 -9.58
N PRO A 144 13.31 13.24 -10.41
CA PRO A 144 13.39 11.87 -10.95
C PRO A 144 13.66 10.82 -9.85
N TYR A 145 13.31 9.55 -10.12
CA TYR A 145 13.50 8.44 -9.18
C TYR A 145 14.58 7.47 -9.68
N THR A 146 15.53 7.10 -8.83
CA THR A 146 16.60 6.14 -9.17
C THR A 146 16.47 4.89 -8.32
N LEU A 147 16.30 3.73 -8.96
CA LEU A 147 16.11 2.44 -8.30
C LEU A 147 16.60 1.27 -9.17
N PRO A 148 16.95 0.10 -8.59
CA PRO A 148 17.29 -1.08 -9.39
C PRO A 148 16.14 -1.51 -10.31
N LEU A 149 16.46 -2.05 -11.49
CA LEU A 149 15.48 -2.60 -12.44
C LEU A 149 14.58 -3.67 -11.78
N SER A 150 15.18 -4.56 -10.99
CA SER A 150 14.46 -5.61 -10.25
C SER A 150 13.43 -5.01 -9.28
N ALA A 151 13.79 -3.95 -8.57
CA ALA A 151 12.88 -3.24 -7.69
C ALA A 151 11.75 -2.58 -8.48
N PHE A 152 12.05 -1.87 -9.59
CA PHE A 152 10.99 -1.27 -10.40
C PHE A 152 9.98 -2.31 -10.91
N VAL A 153 10.44 -3.37 -11.57
CA VAL A 153 9.58 -4.40 -12.16
C VAL A 153 8.76 -5.14 -11.09
N ARG A 154 9.27 -5.27 -9.88
CA ARG A 154 8.54 -5.88 -8.77
C ARG A 154 7.30 -5.08 -8.35
N TYR A 155 7.31 -3.76 -8.54
CA TYR A 155 6.35 -2.89 -7.86
C TYR A 155 5.59 -1.90 -8.74
N TYR A 156 6.01 -1.66 -9.98
CA TYR A 156 5.39 -0.66 -10.86
C TYR A 156 3.89 -0.89 -11.12
N VAL A 157 3.39 -2.11 -10.91
CA VAL A 157 1.95 -2.43 -10.97
C VAL A 157 1.16 -1.75 -9.84
N PHE A 158 1.83 -1.49 -8.72
CA PHE A 158 1.27 -0.89 -7.49
C PHE A 158 1.83 0.51 -7.24
N ASP A 159 2.37 1.15 -8.28
CA ASP A 159 2.72 2.56 -8.22
C ASP A 159 1.67 3.34 -8.98
N GLY A 160 1.06 4.32 -8.31
CA GLY A 160 0.22 5.32 -8.96
C GLY A 160 1.06 6.44 -9.58
N VAL A 161 0.53 7.04 -10.64
CA VAL A 161 0.92 8.35 -11.14
C VAL A 161 -0.25 9.30 -10.95
N VAL A 162 0.04 10.49 -10.45
CA VAL A 162 -0.92 11.58 -10.29
C VAL A 162 -0.47 12.76 -11.15
N VAL A 163 -1.32 13.24 -12.06
CA VAL A 163 -1.12 14.49 -12.80
C VAL A 163 -2.29 15.41 -12.46
N ALA A 164 -2.02 16.57 -11.88
CA ALA A 164 -3.04 17.47 -11.36
C ALA A 164 -2.87 18.87 -11.94
N GLY A 165 -3.96 19.46 -12.45
CA GLY A 165 -4.00 20.82 -13.00
C GLY A 165 -3.94 21.92 -11.93
N GLU A 166 -3.88 23.18 -12.36
CA GLU A 166 -3.75 24.35 -11.49
C GLU A 166 -4.90 24.52 -10.50
N GLU A 167 -6.07 23.94 -10.78
CA GLU A 167 -7.22 23.92 -9.89
C GLU A 167 -7.00 23.07 -8.63
N TYR A 168 -6.07 22.12 -8.68
CA TYR A 168 -5.68 21.29 -7.54
C TYR A 168 -4.58 21.97 -6.74
N ARG A 169 -4.81 22.09 -5.43
CA ARG A 169 -3.75 22.46 -4.50
C ARG A 169 -2.86 21.26 -4.23
N VAL A 170 -1.58 21.37 -4.56
CA VAL A 170 -0.56 20.36 -4.24
C VAL A 170 0.31 20.85 -3.09
N VAL A 171 0.37 20.08 -2.01
CA VAL A 171 1.17 20.37 -0.80
C VAL A 171 2.10 19.21 -0.53
N ASP A 172 3.40 19.50 -0.55
CA ASP A 172 4.46 18.55 -0.21
C ASP A 172 4.86 18.74 1.26
N ASP A 173 4.58 17.76 2.11
CA ASP A 173 4.95 17.75 3.53
C ASP A 173 6.10 16.78 3.77
N SER A 174 7.31 17.32 3.85
CA SER A 174 8.53 16.54 4.10
C SER A 174 8.63 16.00 5.53
N ALA A 175 7.89 16.56 6.50
CA ALA A 175 7.88 16.03 7.86
C ALA A 175 7.05 14.75 7.94
N LEU A 176 5.97 14.69 7.16
CA LEU A 176 5.10 13.51 7.05
C LEU A 176 5.49 12.56 5.91
N ASN A 177 6.47 12.91 5.06
CA ASN A 177 6.76 12.20 3.81
C ASN A 177 5.48 11.95 2.99
N LEU A 178 4.66 12.99 2.86
CA LEU A 178 3.33 12.90 2.26
C LEU A 178 3.12 14.08 1.31
N THR A 179 2.61 13.80 0.12
CA THR A 179 2.05 14.81 -0.77
C THR A 179 0.54 14.75 -0.74
N VAL A 180 -0.10 15.90 -0.56
CA VAL A 180 -1.56 16.04 -0.62
C VAL A 180 -1.94 16.82 -1.88
N VAL A 181 -2.84 16.25 -2.68
CA VAL A 181 -3.40 16.84 -3.90
C VAL A 181 -4.91 17.00 -3.68
N ALA A 182 -5.40 18.24 -3.55
CA ALA A 182 -6.80 18.47 -3.17
C ALA A 182 -7.48 19.52 -4.06
N LEU A 183 -8.72 19.24 -4.48
CA LEU A 183 -9.58 20.17 -5.21
C LEU A 183 -10.73 20.64 -4.33
N GLN A 184 -10.78 21.94 -4.02
CA GLN A 184 -11.92 22.60 -3.36
C GLN A 184 -12.40 21.93 -2.05
N ALA A 185 -11.57 21.09 -1.44
CA ALA A 185 -11.87 20.47 -0.15
C ALA A 185 -11.73 21.51 0.97
N SER A 186 -12.61 21.42 1.97
CA SER A 186 -12.47 22.27 3.14
C SER A 186 -11.16 21.93 3.87
N LYS A 187 -10.63 22.90 4.63
CA LYS A 187 -9.43 22.65 5.43
C LYS A 187 -9.62 21.46 6.36
N GLU A 188 -10.80 21.37 6.99
CA GLU A 188 -11.18 20.30 7.91
C GLU A 188 -11.20 18.94 7.20
N THR A 189 -11.81 18.84 6.03
CA THR A 189 -11.81 17.63 5.19
C THR A 189 -10.37 17.15 4.91
N VAL A 190 -9.46 18.06 4.56
CA VAL A 190 -8.06 17.71 4.30
C VAL A 190 -7.34 17.28 5.59
N GLU A 191 -7.59 17.95 6.71
CA GLU A 191 -7.00 17.59 8.00
C GLU A 191 -7.43 16.18 8.45
N TYR A 192 -8.72 15.87 8.41
CA TYR A 192 -9.23 14.54 8.78
C TYR A 192 -8.68 13.42 7.89
N THR A 193 -8.58 13.65 6.57
CA THR A 193 -8.03 12.65 5.64
C THR A 193 -6.54 12.43 5.87
N VAL A 194 -5.76 13.49 6.08
CA VAL A 194 -4.32 13.39 6.40
C VAL A 194 -4.12 12.67 7.73
N GLU A 195 -4.84 13.06 8.79
CA GLU A 195 -4.71 12.46 10.11
C GLU A 195 -5.08 10.97 10.11
N SER A 196 -6.14 10.60 9.40
CA SER A 196 -6.56 9.19 9.26
C SER A 196 -5.50 8.36 8.56
N LEU A 197 -4.98 8.85 7.42
CA LEU A 197 -3.93 8.16 6.66
C LEU A 197 -2.66 7.98 7.49
N VAL A 198 -2.21 9.04 8.17
CA VAL A 198 -0.97 9.01 8.97
C VAL A 198 -1.12 8.08 10.16
N ALA A 199 -2.24 8.14 10.90
CA ALA A 199 -2.49 7.27 12.04
C ALA A 199 -2.42 5.79 11.65
N VAL A 200 -3.05 5.45 10.53
CA VAL A 200 -3.03 4.10 9.99
C VAL A 200 -1.64 3.68 9.53
N ARG A 201 -0.99 4.51 8.71
CA ARG A 201 0.34 4.23 8.18
C ARG A 201 1.35 3.98 9.29
N ASP A 202 1.31 4.78 10.35
CA ASP A 202 2.24 4.69 11.47
C ASP A 202 1.98 3.42 12.31
N ALA A 203 0.72 3.12 12.64
CA ALA A 203 0.35 1.90 13.36
C ALA A 203 0.74 0.63 12.59
N VAL A 204 0.43 0.59 11.29
CA VAL A 204 0.67 -0.60 10.46
C VAL A 204 2.17 -0.78 10.19
N ALA A 205 2.93 0.31 10.05
CA ALA A 205 4.39 0.22 9.99
C ALA A 205 4.99 -0.37 11.29
N GLU A 206 4.42 -0.05 12.45
CA GLU A 206 4.80 -0.67 13.72
C GLU A 206 4.42 -2.16 13.76
N TRP A 207 3.22 -2.52 13.30
CA TRP A 207 2.71 -3.90 13.38
C TRP A 207 3.24 -4.84 12.32
N LEU A 208 3.49 -4.39 11.09
CA LEU A 208 3.89 -5.26 9.98
C LEU A 208 5.31 -4.96 9.49
N GLY A 209 5.90 -3.85 9.93
CA GLY A 209 7.16 -3.34 9.40
C GLY A 209 6.95 -2.37 8.23
N PRO A 210 8.03 -1.73 7.75
CA PRO A 210 7.96 -0.74 6.70
C PRO A 210 7.49 -1.36 5.38
N SER A 211 6.50 -0.74 4.74
CA SER A 211 6.10 -1.13 3.39
C SER A 211 6.79 -0.28 2.32
N PRO A 212 7.38 -0.91 1.28
CA PRO A 212 7.87 -0.19 0.12
C PRO A 212 6.75 0.47 -0.68
N ARG A 213 5.48 0.19 -0.37
CA ARG A 213 4.27 0.77 -0.99
C ARG A 213 3.35 1.47 0.01
N SER A 214 3.83 1.77 1.23
CA SER A 214 3.08 2.61 2.17
C SER A 214 2.63 3.93 1.53
N PRO A 215 1.44 4.45 1.86
CA PRO A 215 0.88 5.60 1.17
C PRO A 215 1.70 6.87 1.42
N VAL A 216 2.06 7.54 0.32
CA VAL A 216 2.91 8.75 0.27
C VAL A 216 2.28 9.86 -0.56
N VAL A 217 1.18 9.58 -1.26
CA VAL A 217 0.36 10.58 -1.94
C VAL A 217 -1.11 10.37 -1.55
N LEU A 218 -1.77 11.44 -1.15
CA LEU A 218 -3.20 11.50 -0.90
C LEU A 218 -3.85 12.43 -1.93
N VAL A 219 -4.87 11.94 -2.63
CA VAL A 219 -5.65 12.72 -3.58
C VAL A 219 -7.08 12.87 -3.08
N VAL A 220 -7.53 14.11 -2.85
CA VAL A 220 -8.90 14.45 -2.46
C VAL A 220 -9.56 15.22 -3.60
N ALA A 221 -10.32 14.49 -4.41
CA ALA A 221 -11.02 15.00 -5.57
C ALA A 221 -12.45 15.48 -5.22
N GLY A 222 -12.91 16.51 -5.93
CA GLY A 222 -14.29 17.01 -5.78
C GLY A 222 -15.34 16.03 -6.33
N PRO A 223 -16.62 16.18 -5.97
CA PRO A 223 -17.69 15.27 -6.39
C PRO A 223 -17.95 15.27 -7.91
N GLY A 224 -17.57 16.34 -8.61
CA GLY A 224 -17.66 16.44 -10.07
C GLY A 224 -16.52 15.75 -10.83
N GLU A 225 -15.49 15.27 -10.15
CA GLU A 225 -14.28 14.73 -10.78
C GLU A 225 -14.54 13.36 -11.43
N HIS A 226 -14.38 13.25 -12.76
CA HIS A 226 -14.60 12.03 -13.55
C HIS A 226 -16.01 11.41 -13.45
N GLN A 227 -16.76 11.50 -14.55
CA GLN A 227 -18.18 11.12 -14.65
C GLN A 227 -18.49 9.64 -14.39
N TYR A 228 -17.53 8.74 -14.62
CA TYR A 228 -17.75 7.30 -14.50
C TYR A 228 -17.53 6.76 -13.09
N LEU A 229 -16.88 7.54 -12.22
CA LEU A 229 -16.73 7.20 -10.81
C LEU A 229 -17.88 7.84 -10.02
N PRO A 230 -18.71 7.08 -9.31
CA PRO A 230 -19.70 7.66 -8.42
C PRO A 230 -19.06 8.60 -7.38
N PRO A 231 -19.71 9.72 -7.01
CA PRO A 231 -19.32 10.47 -5.81
C PRO A 231 -19.32 9.57 -4.57
N GLY A 232 -18.43 9.84 -3.61
CA GLY A 232 -18.29 8.99 -2.43
C GLY A 232 -17.60 7.66 -2.75
N THR A 233 -16.54 7.71 -3.55
CA THR A 233 -15.72 6.54 -3.88
C THR A 233 -14.28 6.77 -3.50
N ALA A 234 -13.56 5.70 -3.22
CA ALA A 234 -12.13 5.73 -2.98
C ALA A 234 -11.48 4.48 -3.58
N HIS A 235 -10.17 4.57 -3.75
CA HIS A 235 -9.34 3.42 -4.11
C HIS A 235 -7.87 3.73 -3.82
N SER A 236 -7.09 2.66 -3.71
CA SER A 236 -5.66 2.73 -3.50
C SER A 236 -4.89 2.07 -4.63
N MET A 237 -3.79 2.69 -5.02
CA MET A 237 -2.77 2.10 -5.88
C MET A 237 -1.49 1.92 -5.07
N GLY A 238 -1.62 1.39 -3.85
CA GLY A 238 -0.53 1.18 -2.91
C GLY A 238 0.00 2.51 -2.37
N GLY A 239 0.96 3.11 -3.07
CA GLY A 239 1.59 4.38 -2.66
C GLY A 239 0.70 5.61 -2.79
N VAL A 240 -0.45 5.49 -3.45
CA VAL A 240 -1.39 6.58 -3.70
C VAL A 240 -2.76 6.19 -3.17
N VAL A 241 -3.32 7.00 -2.28
CA VAL A 241 -4.71 6.90 -1.83
C VAL A 241 -5.52 7.98 -2.55
N TYR A 242 -6.59 7.58 -3.22
CA TYR A 242 -7.51 8.47 -3.90
C TYR A 242 -8.88 8.44 -3.23
N VAL A 243 -9.46 9.60 -3.01
CA VAL A 243 -10.85 9.76 -2.58
C VAL A 243 -11.56 10.78 -3.45
N LYS A 244 -12.72 10.41 -3.96
CA LYS A 244 -13.69 11.30 -4.57
C LYS A 244 -14.78 11.63 -3.56
N LEU A 245 -14.86 12.91 -3.19
CA LEU A 245 -15.84 13.38 -2.23
C LEU A 245 -17.28 13.13 -2.70
N GLY A 246 -18.19 12.93 -1.75
CA GLY A 246 -19.62 12.90 -2.00
C GLY A 246 -20.18 14.28 -2.35
N VAL A 247 -21.43 14.31 -2.84
CA VAL A 247 -22.16 15.58 -3.02
C VAL A 247 -22.46 16.24 -1.68
N VAL A 248 -22.71 15.41 -0.66
CA VAL A 248 -22.84 15.82 0.74
C VAL A 248 -21.64 15.27 1.49
N GLU A 249 -21.02 16.11 2.31
CA GLU A 249 -19.89 15.70 3.14
C GLU A 249 -20.37 14.68 4.20
N ASN A 250 -19.71 13.51 4.20
CA ASN A 250 -19.94 12.46 5.19
C ASN A 250 -18.59 12.16 5.84
N LEU A 251 -18.31 12.87 6.93
CA LEU A 251 -17.03 12.77 7.62
C LEU A 251 -16.74 11.36 8.20
N PRO A 252 -17.71 10.68 8.84
CA PRO A 252 -17.56 9.26 9.24
C PRO A 252 -17.09 8.36 8.10
N TRP A 253 -17.76 8.42 6.94
CA TRP A 253 -17.39 7.67 5.75
C TRP A 253 -15.98 8.04 5.28
N LEU A 254 -15.64 9.33 5.25
CA LEU A 254 -14.36 9.81 4.76
C LEU A 254 -13.18 9.32 5.61
N VAL A 255 -13.28 9.45 6.93
CA VAL A 255 -12.28 9.00 7.90
C VAL A 255 -12.07 7.50 7.79
N HIS A 256 -13.16 6.73 7.79
CA HIS A 256 -13.16 5.29 7.61
C HIS A 256 -12.50 4.88 6.29
N THR A 257 -12.95 5.47 5.18
CA THR A 257 -12.55 5.05 3.84
C THR A 257 -11.07 5.37 3.58
N VAL A 258 -10.59 6.54 4.01
CA VAL A 258 -9.15 6.84 3.90
C VAL A 258 -8.31 5.88 4.74
N ALA A 259 -8.78 5.56 5.93
CA ALA A 259 -8.09 4.60 6.79
C ALA A 259 -8.02 3.21 6.14
N HIS A 260 -9.12 2.74 5.54
CA HIS A 260 -9.18 1.50 4.77
C HIS A 260 -8.20 1.51 3.59
N GLU A 261 -8.24 2.54 2.75
CA GLU A 261 -7.41 2.62 1.54
C GLU A 261 -5.91 2.76 1.84
N ALA A 262 -5.56 3.32 3.00
CA ALA A 262 -4.17 3.39 3.46
C ALA A 262 -3.58 2.00 3.75
N LEU A 263 -4.39 1.04 4.22
CA LEU A 263 -3.95 -0.34 4.49
C LEU A 263 -3.53 -1.09 3.23
N HIS A 264 -4.14 -0.74 2.09
CA HIS A 264 -3.79 -1.33 0.80
C HIS A 264 -2.36 -1.01 0.36
N GLY A 265 -1.65 -0.08 1.02
CA GLY A 265 -0.19 0.06 0.90
C GLY A 265 0.62 -1.17 1.34
N TRP A 266 0.05 -2.05 2.17
CA TRP A 266 0.63 -3.34 2.56
C TRP A 266 -0.05 -4.49 1.82
N PHE A 267 -1.38 -4.45 1.69
CA PHE A 267 -2.16 -5.52 1.10
C PHE A 267 -2.07 -5.59 -0.43
N ASN A 268 -1.81 -4.47 -1.12
CA ASN A 268 -1.59 -4.49 -2.57
C ASN A 268 -0.23 -5.10 -2.98
N HIS A 269 0.64 -5.49 -2.05
CA HIS A 269 1.94 -6.07 -2.41
C HIS A 269 1.98 -7.58 -2.20
N GLY A 270 1.40 -8.31 -3.15
CA GLY A 270 1.47 -9.77 -3.23
C GLY A 270 0.46 -10.57 -2.43
N MET A 271 -0.33 -9.90 -1.59
CA MET A 271 -1.61 -10.44 -1.12
C MET A 271 -2.76 -10.25 -2.14
N LEU A 272 -2.48 -9.56 -3.27
CA LEU A 272 -3.44 -9.18 -4.32
C LEU A 272 -4.14 -10.28 -5.11
N TYR A 273 -3.56 -11.48 -5.15
CA TYR A 273 -4.23 -12.61 -5.79
C TYR A 273 -4.83 -13.55 -4.75
N GLY A 274 -4.77 -13.13 -3.48
CA GLY A 274 -5.36 -13.74 -2.33
C GLY A 274 -6.86 -13.71 -2.34
N ASP A 275 -7.39 -14.49 -1.40
CA ASP A 275 -8.79 -14.47 -1.03
C ASP A 275 -9.25 -13.01 -0.80
N PHE A 276 -10.19 -12.54 -1.62
CA PHE A 276 -10.79 -11.21 -1.51
C PHE A 276 -11.31 -10.95 -0.09
N SER A 277 -11.78 -12.00 0.60
CA SER A 277 -12.22 -11.95 1.99
C SER A 277 -11.09 -11.74 3.00
N PHE A 278 -9.83 -11.97 2.62
CA PHE A 278 -8.69 -11.59 3.44
C PHE A 278 -8.25 -10.17 3.12
N GLN A 279 -8.03 -9.83 1.85
CA GLN A 279 -7.45 -8.52 1.48
C GLN A 279 -8.32 -7.34 1.95
N GLU A 280 -9.57 -7.28 1.52
CA GLU A 280 -10.47 -6.15 1.81
C GLU A 280 -10.91 -6.15 3.27
N ALA A 281 -11.18 -7.33 3.83
CA ALA A 281 -11.70 -7.42 5.18
C ALA A 281 -10.63 -7.27 6.27
N ALA A 282 -9.38 -7.68 6.00
CA ALA A 282 -8.26 -7.37 6.89
C ALA A 282 -7.93 -5.88 6.83
N ALA A 283 -7.98 -5.24 5.64
CA ALA A 283 -7.83 -3.80 5.52
C ALA A 283 -8.87 -3.06 6.38
N GLU A 284 -10.13 -3.50 6.30
CA GLU A 284 -11.24 -2.97 7.10
C GLU A 284 -10.99 -3.09 8.61
N PHE A 285 -10.65 -4.29 9.11
CA PHE A 285 -10.43 -4.52 10.52
C PHE A 285 -9.21 -3.73 11.04
N LEU A 286 -8.09 -3.80 10.32
CA LEU A 286 -6.84 -3.19 10.73
C LEU A 286 -6.88 -1.66 10.67
N ALA A 287 -7.62 -1.08 9.71
CA ALA A 287 -7.84 0.35 9.64
C ALA A 287 -8.54 0.85 10.91
N VAL A 288 -9.65 0.21 11.28
CA VAL A 288 -10.43 0.57 12.47
C VAL A 288 -9.63 0.35 13.75
N LYS A 289 -8.90 -0.76 13.85
CA LYS A 289 -7.98 -1.01 14.97
C LYS A 289 -6.87 0.05 15.05
N ALA A 290 -6.32 0.49 13.92
CA ALA A 290 -5.24 1.47 13.90
C ALA A 290 -5.72 2.86 14.33
N LEU A 291 -6.93 3.25 13.89
CA LEU A 291 -7.59 4.45 14.38
C LEU A 291 -7.85 4.34 15.89
N HIS A 292 -8.34 3.20 16.38
CA HIS A 292 -8.57 2.99 17.80
C HIS A 292 -7.29 3.20 18.62
N ASP A 293 -6.18 2.59 18.20
CA ASP A 293 -4.93 2.60 18.96
C ASP A 293 -4.20 3.95 18.89
N GLN A 294 -4.28 4.67 17.76
CA GLN A 294 -3.51 5.91 17.54
C GLN A 294 -4.33 7.19 17.69
N ARG A 295 -5.61 7.16 17.31
CA ARG A 295 -6.50 8.34 17.22
C ARG A 295 -7.95 7.99 17.62
N PRO A 296 -8.25 7.80 18.92
CA PRO A 296 -9.58 7.40 19.39
C PRO A 296 -10.74 8.29 18.91
N SER A 297 -10.52 9.60 18.74
CA SER A 297 -11.55 10.52 18.20
C SER A 297 -11.90 10.24 16.74
N LEU A 298 -10.94 9.80 15.93
CA LEU A 298 -11.19 9.38 14.53
C LEU A 298 -11.85 8.00 14.49
N TYR A 299 -11.49 7.14 15.43
CA TYR A 299 -12.12 5.84 15.60
C TYR A 299 -13.62 5.97 15.87
N GLU A 300 -14.06 6.86 16.77
CA GLU A 300 -15.50 7.08 17.04
C GLU A 300 -16.28 7.45 15.77
N LEU A 301 -15.70 8.30 14.91
CA LEU A 301 -16.28 8.65 13.62
C LEU A 301 -16.36 7.44 12.70
N ALA A 302 -15.24 6.73 12.49
CA ALA A 302 -15.20 5.56 11.61
C ALA A 302 -16.12 4.42 12.09
N ALA A 303 -16.18 4.19 13.40
CA ALA A 303 -16.99 3.14 14.01
C ALA A 303 -18.49 3.35 13.73
N SER A 304 -18.98 4.59 13.78
CA SER A 304 -20.38 4.89 13.48
C SER A 304 -20.78 4.52 12.04
N TYR A 305 -19.85 4.67 11.09
CA TYR A 305 -20.06 4.26 9.71
C TYR A 305 -20.03 2.74 9.56
N LEU A 306 -19.11 2.06 10.25
CA LEU A 306 -19.03 0.61 10.27
C LEU A 306 -20.28 -0.05 10.89
N GLU A 307 -20.82 0.51 11.97
CA GLU A 307 -22.07 0.05 12.57
C GLU A 307 -23.24 0.10 11.58
N TYR A 308 -23.31 1.16 10.78
CA TYR A 308 -24.30 1.26 9.70
C TYR A 308 -24.11 0.16 8.65
N MET A 309 -22.88 -0.08 8.17
CA MET A 309 -22.59 -1.15 7.19
C MET A 309 -22.97 -2.54 7.72
N LEU A 310 -22.70 -2.79 9.01
CA LEU A 310 -23.08 -4.02 9.68
C LEU A 310 -24.61 -4.18 9.82
N ALA A 311 -25.33 -3.09 10.06
CA ALA A 311 -26.79 -3.12 10.19
C ALA A 311 -27.49 -3.45 8.87
N VAL A 312 -26.87 -3.12 7.72
CA VAL A 312 -27.39 -3.43 6.38
C VAL A 312 -26.85 -4.74 5.80
N ASP A 313 -26.17 -5.56 6.61
CA ASP A 313 -25.60 -6.86 6.26
C ASP A 313 -24.66 -6.81 5.04
N GLU A 314 -23.81 -5.79 5.00
CA GLU A 314 -22.82 -5.66 3.93
C GLU A 314 -21.75 -6.76 4.07
N GLN A 315 -21.54 -7.55 3.01
CA GLN A 315 -20.64 -8.71 3.03
C GLN A 315 -19.20 -8.34 3.45
N TYR A 316 -18.72 -7.15 3.10
CA TYR A 316 -17.40 -6.65 3.53
C TYR A 316 -17.27 -6.60 5.06
N ALA A 317 -18.29 -6.02 5.71
CA ALA A 317 -18.31 -5.86 7.14
C ALA A 317 -18.48 -7.21 7.88
N VAL A 318 -19.13 -8.20 7.24
CA VAL A 318 -19.19 -9.59 7.74
C VAL A 318 -17.81 -10.24 7.75
N TRP A 319 -17.05 -10.17 6.64
CA TRP A 319 -15.70 -10.75 6.59
C TRP A 319 -14.71 -10.02 7.49
N MET A 320 -14.93 -8.72 7.76
CA MET A 320 -14.14 -7.98 8.73
C MET A 320 -14.29 -8.59 10.13
N ARG A 321 -15.51 -8.98 10.52
CA ARG A 321 -15.75 -9.66 11.81
C ARG A 321 -14.98 -10.96 11.92
N VAL A 322 -14.80 -11.70 10.82
CA VAL A 322 -14.00 -12.93 10.82
C VAL A 322 -12.53 -12.63 11.16
N ASN A 323 -11.95 -11.60 10.54
CA ASN A 323 -10.59 -11.16 10.84
C ASN A 323 -10.43 -10.69 12.30
N ALA A 324 -11.37 -9.89 12.80
CA ALA A 324 -11.39 -9.46 14.19
C ALA A 324 -11.52 -10.64 15.17
N ALA A 325 -12.35 -11.64 14.84
CA ALA A 325 -12.54 -12.82 15.66
C ALA A 325 -11.31 -13.74 15.68
N LEU A 326 -10.59 -13.88 14.57
CA LEU A 326 -9.30 -14.58 14.55
C LEU A 326 -8.27 -13.89 15.44
N TRP A 327 -8.17 -12.56 15.36
CA TRP A 327 -7.31 -11.80 16.25
C TRP A 327 -7.66 -12.02 17.72
N HIS A 328 -8.94 -11.94 18.08
CA HIS A 328 -9.41 -12.22 19.44
C HIS A 328 -9.16 -13.67 19.88
N ALA A 329 -9.29 -14.65 18.99
CA ALA A 329 -9.01 -16.06 19.29
C ALA A 329 -7.55 -16.27 19.71
N GLY A 330 -6.60 -15.62 19.02
CA GLY A 330 -5.18 -15.64 19.41
C GLY A 330 -4.96 -15.13 20.83
N LEU A 331 -5.54 -13.96 21.14
CA LEU A 331 -5.43 -13.34 22.46
C LEU A 331 -6.10 -14.19 23.55
N ARG A 332 -7.28 -14.75 23.31
CA ARG A 332 -8.01 -15.53 24.32
C ARG A 332 -7.41 -16.90 24.56
N ALA A 333 -7.00 -17.60 23.52
CA ALA A 333 -6.45 -18.94 23.65
C ALA A 333 -5.02 -18.90 24.21
N CYS A 334 -4.19 -17.98 23.70
CA CYS A 334 -2.74 -18.00 23.93
C CYS A 334 -2.22 -16.80 24.73
N GLY A 335 -3.01 -15.74 24.93
CA GLY A 335 -2.53 -14.50 25.57
C GLY A 335 -1.58 -13.68 24.68
N GLU A 336 -1.52 -13.98 23.38
CA GLU A 336 -0.57 -13.42 22.43
C GLU A 336 -1.29 -12.96 21.15
N ASP A 337 -0.79 -11.91 20.51
CA ASP A 337 -1.31 -11.42 19.24
C ASP A 337 -0.78 -12.26 18.06
N LEU A 338 -1.23 -13.52 18.01
CA LEU A 338 -0.83 -14.47 16.97
C LEU A 338 -1.32 -14.07 15.58
N TYR A 339 -2.41 -13.30 15.49
CA TYR A 339 -2.92 -12.81 14.20
C TYR A 339 -1.96 -11.77 13.60
N MET A 340 -1.55 -10.74 14.35
CA MET A 340 -0.58 -9.75 13.84
C MET A 340 0.76 -10.40 13.51
N TYR A 341 1.20 -11.36 14.33
CA TYR A 341 2.39 -12.15 14.02
C TYR A 341 2.25 -12.85 12.67
N ALA A 342 1.13 -13.57 12.45
CA ALA A 342 0.91 -14.33 11.23
C ALA A 342 0.84 -13.41 9.99
N VAL A 343 0.10 -12.30 10.07
CA VAL A 343 0.02 -11.33 8.97
C VAL A 343 1.38 -10.72 8.65
N ARG A 344 2.17 -10.33 9.67
CA ARG A 344 3.53 -9.81 9.49
C ARG A 344 4.45 -10.83 8.82
N GLU A 345 4.45 -12.07 9.30
CA GLU A 345 5.30 -13.13 8.79
C GLU A 345 4.95 -13.46 7.32
N LEU A 346 3.66 -13.54 6.99
CA LEU A 346 3.20 -13.75 5.62
C LEU A 346 3.56 -12.56 4.72
N TYR A 347 3.34 -11.33 5.18
CA TYR A 347 3.76 -10.13 4.46
C TYR A 347 5.27 -10.13 4.18
N ASN A 348 6.08 -10.42 5.21
CA ASN A 348 7.54 -10.48 5.09
C ASN A 348 7.99 -11.51 4.05
N ARG A 349 7.41 -12.73 4.07
CA ARG A 349 7.71 -13.74 3.05
C ARG A 349 7.41 -13.23 1.64
N VAL A 350 6.28 -12.55 1.46
CA VAL A 350 5.88 -11.97 0.17
C VAL A 350 6.87 -10.87 -0.28
N ILE A 351 7.34 -10.01 0.62
CA ILE A 351 8.33 -8.96 0.30
C ILE A 351 9.78 -9.45 0.24
N THR A 352 10.15 -10.58 0.82
CA THR A 352 11.55 -11.09 0.76
C THR A 352 11.74 -12.12 -0.35
N ASP A 353 10.87 -13.12 -0.39
CA ASP A 353 11.10 -14.35 -1.17
C ASP A 353 10.58 -14.22 -2.61
N GLY A 354 9.88 -13.11 -2.90
CA GLY A 354 9.16 -12.92 -4.14
C GLY A 354 7.79 -13.61 -4.10
N PHE A 355 7.01 -13.41 -5.15
CA PHE A 355 5.64 -13.90 -5.25
C PHE A 355 5.60 -15.45 -5.25
N SER A 356 5.32 -16.08 -4.10
CA SER A 356 5.19 -17.54 -3.98
C SER A 356 3.77 -18.05 -4.24
N GLY A 357 2.81 -17.16 -4.47
CA GLY A 357 1.39 -17.47 -4.65
C GLY A 357 0.49 -16.54 -3.84
N PRO A 358 -0.83 -16.67 -3.97
CA PRO A 358 -1.79 -15.87 -3.22
C PRO A 358 -1.83 -16.25 -1.73
N VAL A 359 -1.96 -15.25 -0.85
CA VAL A 359 -2.17 -15.46 0.61
C VAL A 359 -3.66 -15.43 0.90
N SER A 360 -4.14 -16.41 1.65
CA SER A 360 -5.54 -16.54 2.06
C SER A 360 -5.72 -16.41 3.57
N LEU A 361 -6.97 -16.25 3.99
CA LEU A 361 -7.34 -16.29 5.41
C LEU A 361 -6.93 -17.60 6.09
N LEU A 362 -6.92 -18.72 5.35
CA LEU A 362 -6.50 -20.02 5.86
C LEU A 362 -5.00 -20.09 6.13
N ASP A 363 -4.19 -19.37 5.34
CA ASP A 363 -2.74 -19.28 5.58
C ASP A 363 -2.47 -18.54 6.89
N VAL A 364 -3.23 -17.48 7.16
CA VAL A 364 -3.18 -16.74 8.45
C VAL A 364 -3.53 -17.68 9.60
N ALA A 365 -4.69 -18.35 9.52
CA ALA A 365 -5.16 -19.25 10.57
C ALA A 365 -4.20 -20.42 10.82
N SER A 366 -3.67 -21.01 9.75
CA SER A 366 -2.73 -22.12 9.82
C SER A 366 -1.41 -21.69 10.46
N LEU A 367 -0.91 -20.50 10.13
CA LEU A 367 0.32 -19.96 10.72
C LEU A 367 0.12 -19.58 12.19
N MET A 368 -1.06 -19.06 12.57
CA MET A 368 -1.42 -18.86 13.98
C MET A 368 -1.31 -20.17 14.79
N VAL A 369 -1.88 -21.26 14.28
CA VAL A 369 -1.86 -22.59 14.93
C VAL A 369 -0.45 -23.18 14.97
N GLU A 370 0.30 -23.08 13.87
CA GLU A 370 1.69 -23.56 13.78
C GLU A 370 2.57 -22.92 14.86
N LYS A 371 2.39 -21.61 15.08
CA LYS A 371 3.20 -20.80 16.00
C LYS A 371 2.71 -20.83 17.44
N ALA A 372 1.46 -21.21 17.67
CA ALA A 372 0.93 -21.39 19.00
C ALA A 372 1.74 -22.42 19.79
N SER A 373 1.99 -22.13 21.06
CA SER A 373 2.60 -23.07 21.98
C SER A 373 1.70 -24.30 22.17
N THR A 374 2.29 -25.46 22.51
CA THR A 374 1.54 -26.70 22.74
C THR A 374 0.44 -26.55 23.80
N GLN A 375 0.61 -25.62 24.76
CA GLN A 375 -0.34 -25.41 25.86
C GLN A 375 -1.65 -24.75 25.43
N CYS A 376 -1.63 -23.90 24.39
CA CYS A 376 -2.81 -23.19 23.93
C CYS A 376 -3.33 -23.63 22.55
N ARG A 377 -2.57 -24.46 21.82
CA ARG A 377 -2.87 -24.83 20.43
C ARG A 377 -4.25 -25.46 20.27
N GLU A 378 -4.63 -26.42 21.11
CA GLU A 378 -5.94 -27.09 21.01
C GLU A 378 -7.10 -26.10 21.22
N ALA A 379 -6.96 -25.18 22.19
CA ALA A 379 -7.96 -24.15 22.44
C ALA A 379 -8.05 -23.17 21.26
N LEU A 380 -6.91 -22.80 20.66
CA LEU A 380 -6.86 -21.94 19.49
C LEU A 380 -7.49 -22.61 18.26
N GLU A 381 -7.16 -23.87 17.97
CA GLU A 381 -7.74 -24.65 16.87
C GLU A 381 -9.27 -24.75 17.01
N ALA A 382 -9.77 -25.02 18.22
CA ALA A 382 -11.20 -25.04 18.48
C ALA A 382 -11.86 -23.68 18.19
N MET A 383 -11.29 -22.58 18.70
CA MET A 383 -11.82 -21.24 18.47
C MET A 383 -11.80 -20.86 16.98
N ILE A 384 -10.69 -21.11 16.27
CA ILE A 384 -10.59 -20.87 14.83
C ILE A 384 -11.63 -21.69 14.07
N GLY A 385 -11.83 -22.96 14.42
CA GLY A 385 -12.87 -23.80 13.83
C GLY A 385 -14.25 -23.16 13.93
N TRP A 386 -14.61 -22.61 15.09
CA TRP A 386 -15.87 -21.87 15.27
C TRP A 386 -15.92 -20.60 14.41
N VAL A 387 -14.86 -19.80 14.41
CA VAL A 387 -14.76 -18.55 13.64
C VAL A 387 -14.94 -18.79 12.14
N LEU A 388 -14.34 -19.85 11.59
CA LEU A 388 -14.42 -20.18 10.17
C LEU A 388 -15.75 -20.83 9.75
N LEU A 389 -16.46 -21.48 10.68
CA LEU A 389 -17.77 -22.09 10.41
C LEU A 389 -18.93 -21.09 10.57
N ALA A 390 -18.77 -20.07 11.40
CA ALA A 390 -19.80 -19.07 11.72
C ALA A 390 -20.37 -18.27 10.51
N PRO A 391 -19.62 -17.94 9.43
CA PRO A 391 -20.18 -17.26 8.27
C PRO A 391 -21.26 -18.07 7.53
N ARG A 392 -21.30 -19.39 7.70
CA ARG A 392 -22.29 -20.26 7.04
C ARG A 392 -23.67 -20.24 7.69
N SER A 393 -23.82 -19.75 8.92
CA SER A 393 -25.11 -19.74 9.61
C SER A 393 -26.00 -18.53 9.28
N GLY A 394 -25.50 -17.54 8.53
CA GLY A 394 -26.32 -16.45 7.97
C GLY A 394 -27.07 -15.58 8.99
N THR A 395 -26.70 -15.63 10.26
CA THR A 395 -27.33 -14.85 11.32
C THR A 395 -26.44 -13.66 11.70
N SER A 396 -27.03 -12.48 11.78
CA SER A 396 -26.42 -11.24 12.27
C SER A 396 -26.01 -11.29 13.76
N GLU A 397 -26.45 -12.34 14.48
CA GLU A 397 -26.14 -12.68 15.87
C GLU A 397 -24.76 -13.33 16.05
N TRP A 398 -23.74 -12.72 15.45
CA TRP A 398 -22.37 -12.97 15.86
C TRP A 398 -22.18 -12.50 17.31
N PRO A 399 -21.19 -13.02 18.07
CA PRO A 399 -20.74 -12.29 19.24
C PRO A 399 -20.28 -10.91 18.76
N TYR A 400 -21.08 -9.91 19.06
CA TYR A 400 -20.71 -8.51 18.97
C TYR A 400 -19.43 -8.37 19.79
N ILE A 401 -18.28 -8.17 19.12
CA ILE A 401 -17.12 -7.64 19.81
C ILE A 401 -17.48 -6.17 20.01
N ASP A 402 -18.12 -5.90 21.15
CA ASP A 402 -18.38 -4.56 21.64
C ASP A 402 -17.04 -3.85 21.76
N THR A 403 -16.77 -2.95 20.83
CA THR A 403 -15.58 -2.11 20.90
C THR A 403 -15.66 -1.11 22.06
N GLY A 404 -16.85 -0.92 22.66
CA GLY A 404 -17.01 -0.25 23.96
C GLY A 404 -16.28 -0.94 25.10
N SER A 405 -15.92 -2.23 24.96
CA SER A 405 -15.04 -2.93 25.90
C SER A 405 -13.57 -2.49 25.85
N TYR A 406 -13.15 -1.73 24.83
CA TYR A 406 -11.81 -1.13 24.77
C TYR A 406 -11.63 0.11 25.66
N ASN A 407 -12.72 0.64 26.25
CA ASN A 407 -12.65 1.75 27.23
C ASN A 407 -12.21 1.32 28.64
N ALA A 408 -11.89 0.05 28.88
CA ALA A 408 -11.28 -0.38 30.14
C ALA A 408 -9.75 -0.20 30.08
N GLY A 409 -9.31 1.05 30.21
CA GLY A 409 -7.91 1.37 30.47
C GLY A 409 -7.40 0.69 31.75
N ALA A 410 -6.09 0.43 31.77
CA ALA A 410 -5.26 0.48 32.96
C ALA A 410 -5.86 -0.11 34.26
N GLY A 411 -5.69 -1.43 34.45
CA GLY A 411 -5.55 -2.02 35.78
C GLY A 411 -6.80 -2.61 36.44
N THR A 412 -6.51 -3.58 37.32
CA THR A 412 -7.38 -4.25 38.32
C THR A 412 -8.35 -5.35 37.85
N SER A 413 -7.88 -6.60 38.04
CA SER A 413 -8.53 -7.73 38.72
C SER A 413 -10.01 -8.08 38.45
N ALA A 414 -10.19 -9.28 37.86
CA ALA A 414 -11.03 -10.40 38.33
C ALA A 414 -12.51 -10.18 38.75
N ILE A 415 -13.37 -10.95 38.06
CA ILE A 415 -14.57 -11.67 38.56
C ILE A 415 -15.73 -10.80 39.10
N ASP A 416 -16.86 -10.74 38.37
CA ASP A 416 -18.13 -11.36 38.81
C ASP A 416 -19.34 -11.04 37.89
N SER A 417 -20.27 -11.99 37.89
CA SER A 417 -21.72 -11.85 37.67
C SER A 417 -22.33 -11.91 36.24
N LEU A 418 -23.00 -13.05 36.04
CA LEU A 418 -24.19 -13.30 35.23
C LEU A 418 -25.25 -12.17 35.25
N GLY A 419 -25.85 -11.95 34.08
CA GLY A 419 -27.30 -11.83 33.89
C GLY A 419 -27.93 -10.46 34.13
N THR A 420 -28.54 -9.90 33.08
CA THR A 420 -29.95 -9.47 33.10
C THR A 420 -30.41 -9.00 31.71
N HIS A 421 -31.65 -9.36 31.39
CA HIS A 421 -32.42 -8.93 30.24
C HIS A 421 -32.51 -7.41 30.11
N VAL A 422 -32.43 -6.92 28.86
CA VAL A 422 -33.07 -5.67 28.45
C VAL A 422 -33.80 -5.92 27.12
N GLU A 423 -35.10 -5.62 27.10
CA GLU A 423 -36.02 -5.79 25.96
C GLU A 423 -35.71 -4.85 24.79
N PRO A 424 -36.07 -5.22 23.54
CA PRO A 424 -35.86 -4.35 22.39
C PRO A 424 -36.91 -3.24 22.32
N VAL A 425 -36.44 -1.99 22.15
CA VAL A 425 -37.27 -0.83 21.80
C VAL A 425 -37.59 -0.89 20.30
N VAL A 426 -38.88 -0.73 19.99
CA VAL A 426 -39.55 -0.81 18.68
C VAL A 426 -38.93 0.17 17.64
N PRO A 427 -38.73 -0.25 16.36
CA PRO A 427 -38.25 0.66 15.32
C PRO A 427 -39.35 1.61 14.79
N TYR A 428 -38.89 2.81 14.44
CA TYR A 428 -39.66 3.92 13.90
C TYR A 428 -40.23 3.58 12.51
N ASN A 429 -41.53 3.76 12.35
CA ASN A 429 -42.28 3.48 11.13
C ASN A 429 -42.27 4.74 10.23
N ALA A 430 -41.66 4.67 9.04
CA ALA A 430 -41.82 5.69 8.00
C ALA A 430 -42.32 5.02 6.71
N THR A 431 -43.63 5.03 6.55
CA THR A 431 -44.34 4.61 5.36
C THR A 431 -44.17 5.68 4.26
N LEU A 432 -43.67 5.31 3.09
CA LEU A 432 -43.80 6.11 1.86
C LEU A 432 -45.02 5.59 1.07
N PRO A 433 -45.92 6.47 0.57
CA PRO A 433 -47.07 6.05 -0.19
C PRO A 433 -46.77 5.97 -1.70
N GLY A 434 -47.21 4.87 -2.31
CA GLY A 434 -47.86 4.83 -3.63
C GLY A 434 -46.97 4.89 -4.87
N MET A 435 -46.82 3.74 -5.55
CA MET A 435 -47.17 3.63 -6.97
C MET A 435 -47.49 2.18 -7.33
N GLU A 436 -48.55 2.04 -8.11
CA GLU A 436 -49.39 0.86 -8.29
C GLU A 436 -48.73 -0.28 -9.08
N GLN A 437 -49.20 -1.48 -8.74
CA GLN A 437 -49.04 -2.71 -9.50
C GLN A 437 -49.82 -2.64 -10.82
N SER A 438 -49.26 -3.21 -11.88
CA SER A 438 -50.04 -3.88 -12.91
C SER A 438 -49.43 -5.25 -13.19
N GLU A 439 -50.18 -6.28 -12.83
CA GLU A 439 -49.91 -7.69 -13.12
C GLU A 439 -50.03 -8.00 -14.62
N ALA A 440 -49.29 -9.04 -15.05
CA ALA A 440 -49.75 -10.22 -15.79
C ALA A 440 -48.80 -10.62 -16.93
N GLY A 441 -48.32 -11.86 -16.89
CA GLY A 441 -47.63 -12.47 -18.03
C GLY A 441 -46.78 -13.69 -17.69
N SER A 442 -47.43 -14.82 -17.42
CA SER A 442 -46.89 -16.17 -17.30
C SER A 442 -45.91 -16.61 -18.40
N GLY A 443 -44.87 -17.38 -18.06
CA GLY A 443 -44.14 -18.19 -19.04
C GLY A 443 -42.82 -18.82 -18.58
N GLU A 444 -42.91 -20.06 -18.09
CA GLU A 444 -41.96 -21.19 -18.30
C GLU A 444 -40.49 -21.14 -17.82
N SER A 445 -40.24 -22.02 -16.84
CA SER A 445 -39.15 -23.02 -16.71
C SER A 445 -37.72 -22.70 -17.17
N GLY A 446 -36.77 -22.85 -16.24
CA GLY A 446 -35.36 -23.11 -16.58
C GLY A 446 -34.43 -23.05 -15.38
N ALA A 447 -34.12 -24.20 -14.79
CA ALA A 447 -33.08 -24.34 -13.78
C ALA A 447 -31.70 -23.98 -14.35
N ALA A 448 -30.97 -23.07 -13.69
CA ALA A 448 -29.57 -22.79 -13.99
C ALA A 448 -28.67 -23.39 -12.90
N GLN A 449 -28.05 -24.51 -13.25
CA GLN A 449 -26.96 -25.14 -12.52
C GLN A 449 -25.67 -24.31 -12.65
N SER A 450 -24.98 -24.21 -11.51
CA SER A 450 -23.53 -24.06 -11.33
C SER A 450 -22.69 -24.54 -12.53
N GLN A 451 -21.79 -23.68 -13.03
CA GLN A 451 -20.55 -24.13 -13.67
C GLN A 451 -19.34 -23.29 -13.26
N THR A 452 -18.47 -23.97 -12.53
CA THR A 452 -17.03 -23.77 -12.38
C THR A 452 -16.28 -23.90 -13.71
N GLY A 453 -15.20 -23.13 -13.88
CA GLY A 453 -14.01 -23.59 -14.62
C GLY A 453 -13.54 -22.71 -15.77
N ALA A 454 -12.46 -21.95 -15.56
CA ALA A 454 -11.60 -21.47 -16.63
C ALA A 454 -10.22 -22.12 -16.49
N ARG A 455 -9.98 -23.10 -17.35
CA ARG A 455 -8.75 -23.87 -17.55
C ARG A 455 -7.73 -23.00 -18.28
N ALA A 456 -6.53 -22.86 -17.72
CA ALA A 456 -5.35 -22.39 -18.44
C ALA A 456 -4.88 -23.44 -19.46
N LEU A 457 -4.58 -23.01 -20.69
CA LEU A 457 -3.94 -23.80 -21.74
C LEU A 457 -2.49 -23.33 -21.90
N HIS A 458 -1.53 -24.19 -21.54
CA HIS A 458 -0.14 -24.14 -22.02
C HIS A 458 0.00 -25.08 -23.23
N PRO A 459 0.84 -24.75 -24.24
CA PRO A 459 1.47 -25.75 -25.08
C PRO A 459 2.88 -26.07 -24.59
N ALA A 460 3.15 -27.37 -24.50
CA ALA A 460 4.43 -27.98 -24.15
C ALA A 460 5.44 -27.95 -25.31
N GLY A 461 6.72 -27.99 -24.97
CA GLY A 461 7.81 -28.29 -25.91
C GLY A 461 9.19 -27.94 -25.38
N GLN A 462 9.75 -28.77 -24.50
CA GLN A 462 11.20 -28.81 -24.22
C GLN A 462 11.93 -29.65 -25.30
N PRO A 463 13.26 -29.49 -25.41
CA PRO A 463 14.12 -30.55 -24.85
C PRO A 463 15.30 -30.03 -24.01
N GLU A 464 15.72 -30.84 -23.03
CA GLU A 464 16.94 -30.70 -22.22
C GLU A 464 18.23 -30.72 -23.07
N PRO A 465 19.36 -30.24 -22.52
CA PRO A 465 20.35 -31.21 -22.04
C PRO A 465 21.10 -30.85 -20.72
N THR A 466 21.79 -31.90 -20.25
CA THR A 466 22.51 -32.24 -19.02
C THR A 466 23.70 -31.37 -18.55
N PRO A 467 24.23 -31.61 -17.31
CA PRO A 467 25.12 -30.70 -16.59
C PRO A 467 26.61 -30.94 -16.87
N GLY A 468 27.39 -29.86 -16.89
CA GLY A 468 28.85 -29.89 -16.98
C GLY A 468 29.48 -28.75 -16.16
N ALA A 469 30.35 -29.14 -15.24
CA ALA A 469 31.13 -28.26 -14.37
C ALA A 469 32.21 -27.46 -15.13
N CYS A 470 32.56 -26.28 -14.60
CA CYS A 470 33.94 -25.77 -14.48
C CYS A 470 33.96 -24.45 -13.70
N GLY A 471 34.92 -24.31 -12.80
CA GLY A 471 35.02 -23.23 -11.82
C GLY A 471 35.71 -21.96 -12.30
N GLY A 472 35.78 -20.98 -11.40
CA GLY A 472 36.51 -19.74 -11.60
C GLY A 472 36.68 -19.00 -10.27
N SER A 473 37.92 -18.95 -9.80
CA SER A 473 38.43 -18.35 -8.58
C SER A 473 38.17 -16.83 -8.43
N GLY A 474 37.62 -16.42 -7.29
CA GLY A 474 37.54 -15.01 -6.87
C GLY A 474 38.59 -14.68 -5.78
N SER A 475 39.43 -13.68 -6.06
CA SER A 475 40.58 -13.19 -5.29
C SER A 475 40.23 -12.61 -3.89
N PRO A 476 41.09 -12.78 -2.85
CA PRO A 476 40.83 -12.36 -1.46
C PRO A 476 41.08 -10.86 -1.17
N THR A 477 41.34 -10.02 -2.18
CA THR A 477 41.71 -8.62 -2.00
C THR A 477 40.54 -7.67 -1.67
N TYR A 478 39.29 -8.08 -1.90
CA TYR A 478 38.11 -7.22 -1.66
C TYR A 478 37.74 -7.09 -0.17
N TRP A 479 38.07 -8.08 0.66
CA TRP A 479 37.71 -8.08 2.08
C TRP A 479 38.57 -7.16 2.95
N LEU A 480 39.78 -6.82 2.50
CA LEU A 480 40.69 -5.91 3.24
C LEU A 480 40.31 -4.44 3.10
N VAL A 481 39.70 -4.03 1.98
CA VAL A 481 39.29 -2.63 1.75
C VAL A 481 37.98 -2.31 2.46
N VAL A 482 37.01 -3.23 2.47
CA VAL A 482 35.73 -3.06 3.19
C VAL A 482 35.95 -3.06 4.71
N GLY A 483 36.87 -3.91 5.21
CA GLY A 483 37.21 -3.94 6.63
C GLY A 483 37.89 -2.66 7.15
N PHE A 484 38.72 -2.00 6.33
CA PHE A 484 39.45 -0.80 6.73
C PHE A 484 38.55 0.45 6.77
N VAL A 485 37.58 0.55 5.85
CA VAL A 485 36.61 1.67 5.81
C VAL A 485 35.57 1.56 6.92
N ALA A 486 35.10 0.35 7.24
CA ALA A 486 34.20 0.12 8.38
C ALA A 486 34.89 0.42 9.73
N GLY A 487 36.18 0.10 9.87
CA GLY A 487 36.96 0.36 11.09
C GLY A 487 37.14 1.85 11.41
N LEU A 488 37.34 2.70 10.40
CA LEU A 488 37.50 4.15 10.57
C LEU A 488 36.18 4.87 10.91
N GLY A 489 35.05 4.38 10.39
CA GLY A 489 33.72 4.91 10.73
C GLY A 489 33.31 4.65 12.18
N VAL A 490 33.58 3.45 12.70
CA VAL A 490 33.24 3.08 14.08
C VAL A 490 34.13 3.78 15.11
N ALA A 491 35.43 3.94 14.83
CA ALA A 491 36.35 4.66 15.71
C ALA A 491 35.99 6.16 15.84
N SER A 492 35.51 6.77 14.76
CA SER A 492 35.10 8.18 14.73
C SER A 492 33.81 8.44 15.53
N LEU A 493 32.83 7.54 15.43
CA LEU A 493 31.59 7.61 16.21
C LEU A 493 31.80 7.33 17.70
N ALA A 494 32.70 6.41 18.04
CA ALA A 494 33.07 6.13 19.43
C ALA A 494 33.79 7.34 20.09
N TRP A 495 34.64 8.05 19.34
CA TRP A 495 35.31 9.25 19.84
C TRP A 495 34.35 10.44 20.05
N ILE A 496 33.38 10.63 19.14
CA ILE A 496 32.33 11.66 19.28
C ILE A 496 31.40 11.37 20.47
N ALA A 497 31.04 10.09 20.68
CA ALA A 497 30.25 9.66 21.83
C ALA A 497 30.99 9.85 23.17
N ALA A 498 32.30 9.58 23.21
CA ALA A 498 33.13 9.77 24.39
C ALA A 498 33.31 11.26 24.77
N ARG A 499 33.33 12.17 23.79
CA ARG A 499 33.39 13.63 24.05
C ARG A 499 32.07 14.20 24.54
N ARG A 500 30.92 13.71 24.06
CA ARG A 500 29.60 14.14 24.56
C ARG A 500 29.34 13.75 26.02
N ARG A 501 29.95 12.66 26.51
CA ARG A 501 29.85 12.26 27.93
C ARG A 501 30.72 13.06 28.89
N ARG A 502 31.81 13.68 28.43
CA ARG A 502 32.69 14.52 29.28
C ARG A 502 32.26 16.00 29.38
N GLY A 503 31.25 16.41 28.62
CA GLY A 503 30.69 17.78 28.66
C GLY A 503 29.45 17.94 29.55
N ARG A 504 29.09 16.92 30.35
CA ARG A 504 27.93 16.93 31.26
C ARG A 504 28.29 16.54 32.70
N SER A 505 29.53 16.78 33.11
CA SER A 505 29.98 16.71 34.51
C SER A 505 30.67 18.00 34.89
#